data_AF-X6CTS9-F1
#
_entry.id   AF-X6CTS9-F1
#
_cell.length_a   1.000
_cell.length_b   1.000
_cell.length_c   1.000
_cell.angle_alpha   90.00
_cell.angle_beta   90.00
_cell.angle_gamma   90.00
#
_symmetry.space_group_name_H-M   'P 1'
#
loop_
_entity.id
_entity.type
_entity.pdbx_description
1 polymer ?
#
loop_
_entity_poly.entity_id
_entity_poly.type
_entity_poly.pdbx_seq_one_letter_code
_entity_poly.pdbx_strand_id
1 'polypeptide(L)'
;MAAYCLDTSGFSNPLENLPEDIFASLWAQVMKVVEAGKLCCNTEILTELGSIEGKLGECLKSCAESMCYEIGDDKWPWSEYLDCVEKL
;
A
#
# COMPACT_ATOMS: atom_id res chain seq x y z
N MET A 1 -11.32 0.76 -6.42
CA MET A 1 -11.58 0.63 -4.99
C MET A 1 -10.45 -0.17 -4.37
N ALA A 2 -9.88 0.37 -3.30
CA ALA A 2 -8.87 -0.31 -2.51
C ALA A 2 -9.43 -1.64 -1.97
N ALA A 3 -8.57 -2.65 -1.96
CA ALA A 3 -8.92 -4.02 -1.61
C ALA A 3 -8.06 -4.55 -0.46
N TYR A 4 -6.96 -3.86 -0.14
CA TYR A 4 -5.98 -4.33 0.83
C TYR A 4 -5.55 -3.21 1.77
N CYS A 5 -5.68 -3.44 3.07
CA CYS A 5 -5.04 -2.63 4.09
C CYS A 5 -3.57 -2.99 4.17
N LEU A 6 -2.71 -1.98 4.11
CA LEU A 6 -1.27 -2.14 4.09
C LEU A 6 -0.66 -1.61 5.41
N ASP A 7 0.40 -2.28 5.83
CA ASP A 7 1.35 -1.83 6.84
C ASP A 7 2.73 -1.63 6.18
N THR A 8 3.56 -0.73 6.73
CA THR A 8 4.91 -0.43 6.21
C THR A 8 5.77 -1.70 6.11
N SER A 9 5.66 -2.57 7.10
CA SER A 9 6.40 -3.85 7.16
C SER A 9 6.04 -4.82 6.03
N GLY A 10 4.89 -4.63 5.38
CA GLY A 10 4.47 -5.37 4.19
C GLY A 10 5.34 -5.11 2.96
N PHE A 11 6.13 -4.02 2.96
CA PHE A 11 7.12 -3.73 1.91
C PHE A 11 8.55 -3.75 2.40
N SER A 12 8.85 -3.18 3.58
CA SER A 12 10.24 -3.10 4.06
C SER A 12 10.85 -4.49 4.29
N ASN A 13 10.13 -5.41 4.94
CA ASN A 13 10.68 -6.74 5.23
C ASN A 13 10.89 -7.57 3.94
N PRO A 14 9.95 -7.61 2.97
CA PRO A 14 10.23 -8.29 1.72
C PRO A 14 11.34 -7.64 0.90
N LEU A 15 11.49 -6.31 0.91
CA LEU A 15 12.59 -5.64 0.21
C LEU A 15 13.97 -6.07 0.73
N GLU A 16 14.12 -6.25 2.04
CA GLU A 16 15.38 -6.72 2.64
C GLU A 16 15.76 -8.14 2.19
N ASN A 17 14.76 -9.02 2.04
CA ASN A 17 14.98 -10.43 1.72
C ASN A 17 14.93 -10.72 0.21
N LEU A 18 14.20 -9.90 -0.54
CA LEU A 18 13.93 -10.03 -1.97
C LEU A 18 14.20 -8.66 -2.62
N PRO A 19 15.46 -8.24 -2.79
CA PRO A 19 15.77 -6.90 -3.27
C PRO A 19 15.31 -6.67 -4.72
N GLU A 20 15.00 -5.41 -5.05
CA GLU A 20 14.34 -5.04 -6.32
C GLU A 20 15.17 -5.35 -7.58
N ASP A 21 16.49 -5.31 -7.46
CA ASP A 21 17.42 -5.55 -8.56
C ASP A 21 17.55 -7.04 -8.91
N ILE A 22 17.39 -7.92 -7.91
CA ILE A 22 17.37 -9.38 -8.11
C ILE A 22 15.97 -9.86 -8.53
N PHE A 23 14.92 -9.31 -7.92
CA PHE A 23 13.52 -9.75 -8.09
C PHE A 23 12.68 -8.75 -8.90
N ALA A 24 13.26 -8.12 -9.93
CA ALA A 24 12.63 -7.04 -10.68
C ALA A 24 11.24 -7.38 -11.25
N SER A 25 11.01 -8.61 -11.70
CA SER A 25 9.71 -9.02 -12.25
C SER A 25 8.61 -9.14 -11.19
N LEU A 26 8.97 -9.52 -9.96
CA LEU A 26 8.05 -9.55 -8.82
C LEU A 26 7.64 -8.11 -8.47
N TRP A 27 8.62 -7.24 -8.25
CA TRP A 27 8.38 -5.86 -7.85
C TRP A 27 7.67 -5.04 -8.93
N ALA A 28 7.90 -5.35 -10.21
CA ALA A 28 7.11 -4.78 -11.30
C ALA A 28 5.62 -5.14 -11.21
N GLN A 29 5.24 -6.33 -10.73
CA GLN A 29 3.83 -6.66 -10.52
C GLN A 29 3.29 -5.98 -9.25
N VAL A 30 4.09 -5.89 -8.20
CA VAL A 30 3.72 -5.17 -6.97
C VAL A 30 3.44 -3.69 -7.26
N MET A 31 4.31 -3.02 -8.00
CA MET A 31 4.11 -1.62 -8.40
C MET A 31 2.82 -1.43 -9.21
N LYS A 32 2.45 -2.37 -10.09
CA LYS A 32 1.14 -2.31 -10.78
C LYS A 32 -0.04 -2.36 -9.83
N VAL A 33 0.06 -3.08 -8.71
CA VAL A 33 -1.00 -3.12 -7.68
C VAL A 33 -1.08 -1.78 -6.94
N VAL A 34 0.07 -1.18 -6.63
CA VAL A 34 0.16 0.17 -6.05
C VAL A 34 -0.48 1.20 -6.99
N GLU A 35 -0.04 1.25 -8.24
CA GLU A 35 -0.54 2.17 -9.28
C GLU A 35 -2.03 1.97 -9.60
N ALA A 36 -2.55 0.76 -9.44
CA ALA A 36 -3.97 0.46 -9.62
C ALA A 36 -4.86 1.00 -8.47
N GLY A 37 -4.28 1.64 -7.45
CA GLY A 37 -5.02 2.18 -6.30
C GLY A 37 -5.73 1.10 -5.49
N LYS A 38 -5.09 -0.08 -5.38
CA LYS A 38 -5.64 -1.25 -4.68
C LYS A 38 -5.28 -1.30 -3.20
N LEU A 39 -4.38 -0.43 -2.75
CA LEU A 39 -3.88 -0.37 -1.39
C LEU A 39 -4.48 0.81 -0.63
N CYS A 40 -4.60 0.66 0.67
CA CYS A 40 -4.96 1.72 1.58
C CYS A 40 -4.20 1.63 2.88
N CYS A 41 -3.99 2.77 3.51
CA CYS A 41 -3.40 2.90 4.83
C CYS A 41 -3.87 4.19 5.50
N ASN A 42 -3.67 4.30 6.80
CA ASN A 42 -3.90 5.54 7.54
C ASN A 42 -2.74 6.53 7.30
N THR A 43 -2.84 7.73 7.89
CA THR A 43 -1.83 8.79 7.71
C THR A 43 -0.48 8.43 8.32
N GLU A 44 -0.49 7.70 9.44
CA GLU A 44 0.72 7.23 10.14
C GLU A 44 1.54 6.32 9.23
N ILE A 45 0.92 5.25 8.72
CA ILE A 45 1.56 4.30 7.80
C ILE A 45 1.96 5.01 6.50
N LEU A 46 1.13 5.92 5.97
CA LEU A 46 1.52 6.68 4.78
C LEU A 46 2.82 7.47 4.98
N THR A 47 3.00 8.04 6.17
CA THR A 47 4.21 8.78 6.54
C THR A 47 5.41 7.84 6.60
N GLU A 48 5.25 6.66 7.22
CA GLU A 48 6.29 5.64 7.31
C GLU A 48 6.71 5.09 5.94
N LEU A 49 5.77 4.89 5.01
CA LEU A 49 6.07 4.46 3.63
C LEU A 49 7.01 5.44 2.91
N GLY A 50 7.03 6.71 3.32
CA GLY A 50 7.98 7.70 2.81
C GLY A 50 9.46 7.35 3.07
N SER A 51 9.74 6.49 4.03
CA SER A 51 11.09 5.98 4.34
C SER A 51 11.56 4.89 3.38
N ILE A 52 10.67 4.26 2.61
CA ILE A 52 11.03 3.26 1.62
C ILE A 52 11.77 3.96 0.46
N GLU A 53 12.95 3.44 0.16
CA GLU A 53 13.81 3.91 -0.92
C GLU A 53 13.70 3.01 -2.16
N GLY A 54 14.42 3.36 -3.22
CA GLY A 54 14.39 2.62 -4.47
C GLY A 54 13.15 2.90 -5.32
N LYS A 55 12.93 2.05 -6.32
CA LYS A 55 11.88 2.27 -7.33
C LYS A 55 10.50 2.09 -6.74
N LEU A 56 10.33 1.09 -5.87
CA LEU A 56 9.11 0.92 -5.11
C LEU A 56 8.81 2.13 -4.23
N GLY A 57 9.82 2.67 -3.53
CA GLY A 57 9.67 3.86 -2.70
C GLY A 57 9.18 5.08 -3.48
N GLU A 58 9.74 5.32 -4.67
CA GLU A 58 9.28 6.36 -5.60
C GLU A 58 7.84 6.11 -6.08
N CYS A 59 7.51 4.86 -6.42
CA CYS A 59 6.16 4.46 -6.82
C CYS A 59 5.14 4.75 -5.70
N LEU A 60 5.44 4.36 -4.46
CA LEU A 60 4.58 4.58 -3.30
C LEU A 60 4.34 6.08 -3.05
N LYS A 61 5.40 6.90 -3.12
CA LYS A 61 5.31 8.36 -2.97
C LYS A 61 4.43 8.99 -4.05
N SER A 62 4.56 8.55 -5.30
CA SER A 62 3.75 9.06 -6.40
C SER A 62 2.27 8.70 -6.28
N CYS A 63 1.95 7.59 -5.59
CA CYS A 63 0.58 7.10 -5.40
C CYS A 63 0.00 7.46 -4.03
N ALA A 64 0.73 8.20 -3.18
CA ALA A 64 0.41 8.39 -1.76
C ALA A 64 -1.01 8.94 -1.52
N GLU A 65 -1.43 9.93 -2.29
CA GLU A 65 -2.77 10.53 -2.17
C GLU A 65 -3.91 9.53 -2.45
N SER A 66 -3.65 8.51 -3.27
CA SER A 66 -4.64 7.48 -3.63
C SER A 66 -4.76 6.36 -2.59
N MET A 67 -3.81 6.30 -1.64
CA MET A 67 -3.70 5.25 -0.62
C MET A 67 -4.07 5.73 0.78
N CYS A 68 -4.13 7.05 1.04
CA CYS A 68 -4.48 7.56 2.36
C CYS A 68 -6.00 7.50 2.58
N TYR A 69 -6.43 6.69 3.53
CA TYR A 69 -7.82 6.57 3.93
C TYR A 69 -7.89 6.60 5.45
N GLU A 70 -8.35 7.72 5.98
CA GLU A 70 -8.47 7.94 7.41
C GLU A 70 -9.88 7.71 7.94
N ILE A 71 -9.98 7.41 9.23
CA ILE A 71 -11.26 7.34 9.92
C ILE A 71 -11.90 8.74 9.90
N GLY A 72 -13.09 8.82 9.29
CA GLY A 72 -13.80 10.09 9.09
C GLY A 72 -13.53 10.76 7.74
N ASP A 73 -12.72 10.16 6.85
CA ASP A 73 -12.67 10.52 5.43
C ASP A 73 -13.80 9.78 4.67
N ASP A 74 -14.70 10.55 4.06
CA ASP A 74 -15.82 10.02 3.27
C ASP A 74 -15.36 9.23 2.02
N LYS A 75 -14.07 9.31 1.66
CA LYS A 75 -13.49 8.51 0.57
C LYS A 75 -13.37 7.02 0.90
N TRP A 76 -13.33 6.64 2.19
CA TRP A 76 -13.25 5.24 2.57
C TRP A 76 -14.63 4.67 2.94
N PRO A 77 -15.14 3.64 2.23
CA PRO A 77 -16.39 3.00 2.57
C PRO A 77 -16.21 2.04 3.76
N TRP A 78 -15.97 2.59 4.96
CA TRP A 78 -15.64 1.82 6.17
C TRP A 78 -16.67 0.73 6.50
N SER A 79 -17.94 1.05 6.30
CA SER A 79 -19.05 0.10 6.49
C SER A 79 -18.98 -1.10 5.55
N GLU A 80 -18.62 -0.91 4.29
CA GLU A 80 -18.52 -2.01 3.31
C GLU A 80 -17.30 -2.90 3.60
N TYR A 81 -16.19 -2.30 4.05
CA TYR A 81 -15.00 -3.05 4.46
C TYR A 81 -15.28 -3.96 5.66
N LEU A 82 -15.94 -3.44 6.71
CA LEU A 82 -16.31 -4.25 7.88
C LEU A 82 -17.24 -5.42 7.51
N ASP A 83 -18.22 -5.18 6.64
CA ASP A 83 -19.12 -6.21 6.12
C ASP A 83 -18.38 -7.35 5.40
N CYS A 84 -17.26 -7.06 4.73
CA CYS A 84 -16.42 -8.07 4.09
C CYS A 84 -15.60 -8.88 5.10
N VAL A 85 -15.13 -8.25 6.17
CA VAL A 85 -14.31 -8.90 7.20
C VAL A 85 -15.15 -9.77 8.14
N GLU A 86 -16.36 -9.32 8.53
CA GLU A 86 -17.25 -10.09 9.41
C GLU A 86 -17.82 -11.36 8.77
N LYS A 87 -17.74 -11.47 7.44
CA LYS A 87 -18.20 -12.64 6.67
C LYS A 87 -17.10 -13.66 6.38
N LEU A 88 -15.86 -13.40 6.79
CA LEU A 88 -14.72 -14.32 6.73
C LEU A 88 -14.61 -15.13 8.03
#